data_AF-A0A0C2FF74-F1
#
_entry.id   AF-A0A0C2FF74-F1
#
_cell.length_a   1.000
_cell.length_b   1.000
_cell.length_c   1.000
_cell.angle_alpha   90.00
_cell.angle_beta   90.00
_cell.angle_gamma   90.00
#
_symmetry.space_group_name_H-M   'P 1'
#
loop_
_entity.id
_entity.type
_entity.pdbx_description
1 polymer ?
#
loop_
_entity_poly.entity_id
_entity_poly.type
_entity_poly.pdbx_seq_one_letter_code
_entity_poly.pdbx_strand_id
1 'polypeptide(L)'
;MLQLLILCFKLVAYFGSFESGDRFVASRQYYPKPFPLSPLGRPPSDENLRVWCASGSFTTAENCSYEPLCDLLEMVKIEQPHVLVLMGPFVDSKNTFMQSPQFPETYENVMNQLMRNIAKALDGCRTELILQPAPFRDTCCDPVFPTPALKICSDVCKRMGR
;
A
#
# COMPACT_ATOMS: atom_id res chain seq x y z
N MET A 1 -30.64 17.34 -14.03
CA MET A 1 -29.22 17.66 -14.27
C MET A 1 -28.43 16.37 -14.13
N LEU A 2 -27.93 15.79 -15.23
CA LEU A 2 -27.10 14.58 -15.17
C LEU A 2 -25.74 14.96 -14.58
N GLN A 3 -25.38 14.38 -13.44
CA GLN A 3 -24.05 14.54 -12.87
C GLN A 3 -23.10 13.63 -13.64
N LEU A 4 -22.50 14.18 -14.70
CA LEU A 4 -21.66 13.46 -15.64
C LEU A 4 -20.20 13.49 -15.15
N LEU A 5 -19.69 12.37 -14.64
CA LEU A 5 -18.27 12.20 -14.34
C LEU A 5 -17.59 11.41 -15.45
N ILE A 6 -16.94 12.13 -16.37
CA ILE A 6 -16.11 11.57 -17.44
C ILE A 6 -14.65 11.81 -17.06
N LEU A 7 -13.89 10.70 -17.02
CA LEU A 7 -12.44 10.71 -16.90
C LEU A 7 -11.85 10.16 -18.19
N CYS A 8 -10.66 10.62 -18.56
CA CYS A 8 -9.93 10.06 -19.69
C CYS A 8 -9.80 8.54 -19.53
N PHE A 9 -9.92 7.80 -20.63
CA PHE A 9 -9.86 6.34 -20.69
C PHE A 9 -10.95 5.57 -19.92
N LYS A 10 -11.98 6.25 -19.41
CA LYS A 10 -13.13 5.57 -18.79
C LYS A 10 -13.95 4.85 -19.86
N LEU A 11 -14.14 3.54 -19.68
CA LEU A 11 -15.12 2.77 -20.46
C LEU A 11 -16.53 3.27 -20.13
N VAL A 12 -17.27 3.68 -21.15
CA VAL A 12 -18.60 4.29 -21.03
C VAL A 12 -19.54 3.71 -22.08
N ALA A 13 -20.82 3.59 -21.72
CA ALA A 13 -21.89 3.24 -22.64
C ALA A 13 -22.91 4.38 -22.65
N TYR A 14 -23.14 4.97 -23.82
CA TYR A 14 -24.10 6.04 -24.02
C TYR A 14 -25.17 5.64 -25.04
N PHE A 15 -26.37 6.17 -24.86
CA PHE A 15 -27.45 6.15 -25.84
C PHE A 15 -27.69 7.58 -26.34
N GLY A 16 -27.92 7.74 -27.64
CA GLY A 16 -27.97 9.04 -28.30
C GLY A 16 -28.15 8.92 -29.81
N SER A 17 -27.95 10.02 -30.52
CA SER A 17 -28.08 10.11 -31.98
C SER A 17 -26.92 10.89 -32.58
N PHE A 18 -26.66 10.71 -33.88
CA PHE A 18 -25.72 11.55 -34.61
C PHE A 18 -26.45 12.78 -35.20
N GLU A 19 -25.91 13.97 -34.94
CA GLU A 19 -26.26 15.19 -35.65
C GLU A 19 -25.31 15.36 -36.84
N SER A 20 -25.84 15.66 -38.02
CA SER A 20 -25.07 15.90 -39.25
C SER A 20 -24.09 14.80 -39.70
N GLY A 21 -24.07 13.65 -39.01
CA GLY A 21 -23.24 12.48 -39.32
C GLY A 21 -21.85 12.46 -38.66
N ASP A 22 -21.41 13.53 -38.01
CA ASP A 22 -20.05 13.67 -37.45
C ASP A 22 -20.00 13.86 -35.93
N ARG A 23 -21.14 14.20 -35.32
CA ARG A 23 -21.24 14.48 -33.89
C ARG A 23 -22.27 13.59 -33.21
N PHE A 24 -21.82 12.76 -32.27
CA PHE A 24 -22.71 11.99 -31.40
C PHE A 24 -23.21 12.83 -30.23
N VAL A 25 -24.53 12.96 -30.08
CA VAL A 25 -25.20 13.64 -28.98
C VAL A 25 -25.78 12.61 -28.02
N ALA A 26 -25.15 12.46 -26.86
CA ALA A 26 -25.59 11.54 -25.81
C ALA A 26 -26.82 12.08 -25.08
N SER A 27 -27.87 11.27 -24.98
CA SER A 27 -29.10 11.56 -24.22
C SER A 27 -29.19 10.78 -22.91
N ARG A 28 -28.48 9.64 -22.80
CA ARG A 28 -28.46 8.79 -21.60
C ARG A 28 -27.11 8.09 -21.44
N GLN A 29 -26.63 7.98 -20.21
CA GLN A 29 -25.49 7.15 -19.83
C GLN A 29 -25.98 5.85 -19.16
N TYR A 30 -25.35 4.73 -19.50
CA TYR A 30 -25.48 3.48 -18.75
C TYR A 30 -24.28 3.29 -17.84
N TYR A 31 -24.54 2.79 -16.63
CA TYR A 31 -23.52 2.45 -15.67
C TYR A 31 -23.44 0.93 -15.52
N PRO A 32 -22.24 0.34 -15.49
CA PRO A 32 -22.09 -1.09 -15.25
C PRO A 32 -22.64 -1.43 -13.87
N LYS A 33 -23.24 -2.62 -13.73
CA LYS A 33 -23.54 -3.16 -12.40
C LYS A 33 -22.20 -3.40 -11.68
N PRO A 34 -22.10 -3.09 -10.38
CA PRO A 34 -20.94 -3.47 -9.59
C PRO A 34 -20.64 -4.95 -9.77
N PHE A 35 -19.35 -5.31 -9.78
CA PHE A 35 -18.95 -6.71 -9.79
C PHE A 35 -19.60 -7.44 -8.60
N PRO A 36 -20.05 -8.70 -8.78
CA PRO A 36 -20.56 -9.48 -7.67
C PRO A 36 -19.48 -9.62 -6.61
N LEU A 37 -19.86 -9.47 -5.35
CA LEU A 37 -18.96 -9.76 -4.24
C LEU A 37 -18.64 -11.25 -4.23
N SER A 38 -17.39 -11.60 -3.91
CA SER A 38 -17.04 -13.00 -3.66
C SER A 38 -17.94 -13.57 -2.57
N PRO A 39 -18.45 -14.80 -2.72
CA PRO A 39 -19.24 -15.44 -1.68
C PRO A 39 -18.37 -15.55 -0.43
N LEU A 40 -18.69 -14.77 0.60
CA LEU A 40 -18.04 -14.92 1.89
C LEU A 40 -18.57 -16.21 2.50
N GLY A 41 -17.69 -17.21 2.64
CA GLY A 41 -17.97 -18.33 3.53
C GLY A 41 -18.18 -17.77 4.94
N ARG A 42 -19.13 -18.32 5.71
CA ARG A 42 -19.20 -18.01 7.13
C ARG A 42 -17.84 -18.37 7.74
N PRO A 43 -17.17 -17.44 8.45
CA PRO A 43 -15.95 -17.80 9.14
C PRO A 43 -16.26 -18.95 10.11
N PRO A 44 -15.31 -19.89 10.31
CA PRO A 44 -15.51 -21.02 11.21
C PRO A 44 -15.74 -20.61 12.68
N SER A 45 -15.45 -19.35 13.04
CA SER A 45 -15.75 -18.74 14.33
C SER A 45 -16.38 -17.34 14.16
N ASP A 46 -17.17 -16.93 15.15
CA ASP A 46 -17.75 -15.57 15.26
C ASP A 46 -16.74 -14.55 15.87
N GLU A 47 -15.44 -14.84 15.79
CA GLU A 47 -14.42 -13.97 16.36
C GLU A 47 -14.20 -12.72 15.48
N ASN A 48 -14.11 -11.56 16.13
CA ASN A 48 -13.88 -10.30 15.45
C ASN A 48 -12.45 -10.20 14.93
N LEU A 49 -12.29 -10.24 13.60
CA LEU A 49 -11.02 -9.94 12.95
C LEU A 49 -10.65 -8.46 13.12
N ARG A 50 -9.44 -8.19 13.60
CA ARG A 50 -8.87 -6.84 13.76
C ARG A 50 -7.70 -6.67 12.79
N VAL A 51 -7.86 -5.78 11.81
CA VAL A 51 -6.85 -5.45 10.81
C VAL A 51 -6.44 -3.99 10.99
N TRP A 52 -5.15 -3.73 11.13
CA TRP A 52 -4.59 -2.38 11.16
C TRP A 52 -3.90 -2.08 9.84
N CYS A 53 -4.06 -0.87 9.34
CA CYS A 53 -3.45 -0.42 8.09
C CYS A 53 -2.73 0.90 8.32
N ALA A 54 -1.49 1.01 7.85
CA ALA A 54 -0.73 2.26 7.84
C ALA A 54 0.01 2.41 6.50
N SER A 55 0.17 3.66 6.06
CA SER A 55 0.90 4.00 4.83
C SER A 55 1.99 5.00 5.14
N GLY A 56 3.16 4.81 4.53
CA GLY A 56 4.31 5.69 4.71
C GLY A 56 4.11 7.11 4.13
N SER A 57 5.06 8.02 4.33
CA SER A 57 6.39 7.77 4.92
C SER A 57 6.31 7.46 6.42
N PHE A 58 7.17 6.55 6.85
CA PHE A 58 7.30 6.12 8.24
C PHE A 58 8.40 6.86 9.01
N THR A 59 9.03 7.84 8.38
CA THR A 59 10.02 8.75 8.96
C THR A 59 9.70 10.18 8.54
N THR A 60 10.22 11.16 9.28
CA THR A 60 10.09 12.58 8.90
C THR A 60 10.94 12.89 7.66
N ALA A 61 10.65 14.00 6.97
CA ALA A 61 11.39 14.36 5.76
C ALA A 61 12.86 14.73 6.03
N GLU A 62 13.16 15.19 7.25
CA GLU A 62 14.45 15.79 7.63
C GLU A 62 15.38 14.79 8.34
N ASN A 63 14.93 13.56 8.58
CA ASN A 63 15.74 12.52 9.21
C ASN A 63 15.38 11.11 8.70
N CYS A 64 16.07 10.11 9.26
CA CYS A 64 15.90 8.69 8.98
C CYS A 64 15.71 7.90 10.30
N SER A 65 15.06 8.49 11.32
CA SER A 65 14.95 7.86 12.64
C SER A 65 13.80 6.85 12.74
N TYR A 66 12.81 6.94 11.85
CA TYR A 66 11.63 6.05 11.83
C TYR A 66 10.83 6.03 13.15
N GLU A 67 10.87 7.11 13.94
CA GLU A 67 10.12 7.26 15.18
C GLU A 67 8.62 6.93 15.04
N PRO A 68 7.88 7.43 14.01
CA PRO A 68 6.47 7.07 13.84
C PRO A 68 6.23 5.57 13.65
N LEU A 69 7.17 4.85 13.03
CA LEU A 69 7.06 3.39 12.89
C LEU A 69 7.28 2.70 14.22
N CYS A 70 8.27 3.15 15.00
CA CYS A 70 8.53 2.61 16.32
C CYS A 70 7.30 2.75 17.22
N ASP A 71 6.69 3.94 17.27
CA ASP A 71 5.47 4.19 18.05
C ASP A 71 4.31 3.28 17.60
N LEU A 72 4.12 3.13 16.28
CA LEU A 72 3.12 2.22 15.73
C LEU A 72 3.36 0.76 16.15
N LEU A 73 4.61 0.29 16.05
CA LEU A 73 4.98 -1.09 16.40
C LEU A 73 4.85 -1.35 17.91
N GLU A 74 5.10 -0.35 18.76
CA GLU A 74 4.83 -0.43 20.20
C GLU A 74 3.34 -0.62 20.48
N MET A 75 2.48 0.15 19.81
CA MET A 75 1.03 -0.03 19.92
C MET A 75 0.58 -1.40 19.41
N VAL A 76 1.17 -1.90 18.32
CA VAL A 76 0.86 -3.24 17.78
C VAL A 76 1.25 -4.35 18.77
N LYS A 77 2.37 -4.21 19.50
CA LYS A 77 2.77 -5.18 20.53
C LYS A 77 1.77 -5.24 21.69
N ILE A 78 1.21 -4.10 22.07
CA ILE A 78 0.23 -3.98 23.16
C ILE A 78 -1.13 -4.51 22.71
N GLU A 79 -1.61 -4.02 21.58
CA GLU A 79 -2.98 -4.29 21.11
C GLU A 79 -3.12 -5.62 20.37
N GLN A 80 -2.03 -6.15 19.81
CA GLN A 80 -1.98 -7.42 19.07
C GLN A 80 -3.13 -7.56 18.06
N PRO A 81 -3.25 -6.66 17.05
CA PRO A 81 -4.19 -6.87 15.94
C PRO A 81 -3.85 -8.19 15.21
N HIS A 82 -4.84 -8.80 14.57
CA HIS A 82 -4.61 -10.07 13.87
C HIS A 82 -3.74 -9.87 12.64
N VAL A 83 -3.93 -8.75 11.93
CA VAL A 83 -3.15 -8.39 10.74
C VAL A 83 -2.71 -6.94 10.83
N LEU A 84 -1.45 -6.68 10.47
CA LEU A 84 -0.92 -5.36 10.20
C LEU A 84 -0.57 -5.25 8.71
N VAL A 85 -1.14 -4.27 8.02
CA VAL A 85 -0.80 -3.94 6.64
C VAL A 85 0.03 -2.65 6.63
N LEU A 86 1.29 -2.75 6.26
CA LEU A 86 2.15 -1.60 6.04
C LEU A 86 2.31 -1.37 4.53
N MET A 87 1.93 -0.18 4.10
CA MET A 87 2.07 0.29 2.73
C MET A 87 3.21 1.31 2.66
N GLY A 88 4.01 1.24 1.59
CA GLY A 88 5.11 2.17 1.38
C GLY A 88 4.70 3.65 1.25
N PRO A 89 5.68 4.56 1.11
CA PRO A 89 7.10 4.22 1.03
C PRO A 89 7.73 3.88 2.39
N PHE A 90 8.57 2.85 2.37
CA PHE A 90 9.45 2.44 3.45
C PHE A 90 10.77 3.19 3.40
N VAL A 91 11.40 3.25 2.23
CA VAL A 91 12.55 4.12 1.93
C VAL A 91 12.10 5.12 0.89
N ASP A 92 11.72 6.30 1.34
CA ASP A 92 11.06 7.30 0.51
C ASP A 92 12.06 8.05 -0.36
N SER A 93 11.86 7.95 -1.67
CA SER A 93 12.65 8.65 -2.69
C SER A 93 12.56 10.16 -2.57
N LYS A 94 11.61 10.70 -1.80
CA LYS A 94 11.46 12.14 -1.51
C LYS A 94 12.06 12.59 -0.18
N ASN A 95 12.70 11.71 0.60
CA ASN A 95 13.31 12.10 1.87
C ASN A 95 14.58 12.94 1.61
N THR A 96 14.58 14.20 2.08
CA THR A 96 15.66 15.15 1.76
C THR A 96 16.97 14.80 2.46
N PHE A 97 16.90 14.21 3.66
CA PHE A 97 18.07 13.72 4.38
C PHE A 97 18.77 12.56 3.65
N MET A 98 17.99 11.61 3.13
CA MET A 98 18.49 10.47 2.36
C MET A 98 19.00 10.83 0.94
N GLN A 99 18.55 11.96 0.40
CA GLN A 99 19.06 12.52 -0.86
C GLN A 99 20.35 13.34 -0.67
N SER A 100 20.72 13.64 0.56
CA SER A 100 21.92 14.42 0.86
C SER A 100 23.19 13.72 0.38
N PRO A 101 24.19 14.44 -0.19
CA PRO A 101 25.49 13.89 -0.52
C PRO A 101 26.25 13.32 0.69
N GLN A 102 25.87 13.72 1.91
CA GLN A 102 26.48 13.26 3.15
C GLN A 102 25.77 12.04 3.75
N PHE A 103 24.73 11.51 3.10
CA PHE A 103 24.03 10.32 3.60
C PHE A 103 24.99 9.11 3.58
N PRO A 104 25.27 8.49 4.74
CA PRO A 104 26.39 7.54 4.87
C PRO A 104 26.06 6.12 4.43
N GLU A 105 24.80 5.83 4.10
CA GLU A 105 24.28 4.47 3.87
C GLU A 105 23.68 4.30 2.47
N THR A 106 23.47 3.06 2.06
CA THR A 106 22.72 2.75 0.83
C THR A 106 21.23 2.57 1.14
N TYR A 107 20.35 2.89 0.19
CA TYR A 107 18.91 2.67 0.35
C TYR A 107 18.56 1.20 0.62
N GLU A 108 19.30 0.27 0.01
CA GLU A 108 19.14 -1.16 0.25
C GLU A 108 19.49 -1.53 1.71
N ASN A 109 20.58 -1.00 2.27
CA ASN A 109 20.92 -1.21 3.67
C ASN A 109 19.84 -0.68 4.61
N VAL A 110 19.33 0.54 4.34
CA VAL A 110 18.24 1.13 5.13
C VAL A 110 17.00 0.25 5.09
N MET A 111 16.58 -0.19 3.90
CA MET A 111 15.43 -1.08 3.73
C MET A 111 15.63 -2.39 4.49
N ASN A 112 16.80 -3.02 4.35
CA ASN A 112 17.12 -4.27 5.01
C ASN A 112 17.14 -4.14 6.53
N GLN A 113 17.71 -3.06 7.07
CA GLN A 113 17.72 -2.77 8.49
C GLN A 113 16.31 -2.49 9.02
N LEU A 114 15.51 -1.74 8.27
CA LEU A 114 14.12 -1.46 8.60
C LEU A 114 13.29 -2.76 8.69
N MET A 115 13.43 -3.65 7.72
CA MET A 115 12.73 -4.95 7.74
C MET A 115 13.17 -5.83 8.92
N ARG A 116 14.47 -5.82 9.27
CA ARG A 116 14.97 -6.51 10.47
C ARG A 116 14.40 -5.92 11.75
N ASN A 117 14.28 -4.59 11.84
CA ASN A 117 13.72 -3.90 12.99
C ASN A 117 12.23 -4.19 13.16
N ILE A 118 11.46 -4.18 12.07
CA ILE A 118 10.04 -4.57 12.08
C ILE A 118 9.90 -6.02 12.55
N ALA A 119 10.65 -6.95 11.96
CA ALA A 119 10.58 -8.35 12.33
C ALA A 119 10.99 -8.59 13.79
N LYS A 120 12.00 -7.88 14.28
CA LYS A 120 12.40 -7.94 15.70
C LYS A 120 11.33 -7.34 16.62
N ALA A 121 10.68 -6.27 16.21
CA ALA A 121 9.61 -5.66 17.00
C ALA A 121 8.36 -6.57 17.07
N LEU A 122 8.06 -7.28 16.00
CA LEU A 122 6.91 -8.19 15.97
C LEU A 122 7.24 -9.61 16.47
N ASP A 123 8.48 -9.87 16.89
CA ASP A 123 8.88 -11.17 17.43
C ASP A 123 8.04 -11.52 18.67
N GLY A 124 7.43 -12.72 18.65
CA GLY A 124 6.50 -13.17 19.68
C GLY A 124 5.09 -12.57 19.64
N CYS A 125 4.79 -11.64 18.72
CA CYS A 125 3.42 -11.16 18.49
C CYS A 125 2.61 -12.17 17.68
N ARG A 126 1.28 -12.16 17.85
CA ARG A 126 0.34 -12.97 17.04
C ARG A 126 -0.03 -12.29 15.72
N THR A 127 0.38 -11.05 15.54
CA THR A 127 0.09 -10.21 14.37
C THR A 127 0.76 -10.73 13.11
N GLU A 128 -0.02 -11.04 12.07
CA GLU A 128 0.51 -11.28 10.72
C GLU A 128 0.82 -9.97 10.01
N LEU A 129 1.98 -9.87 9.36
CA LEU A 129 2.38 -8.66 8.63
C LEU A 129 2.21 -8.83 7.11
N ILE A 130 1.55 -7.87 6.49
CA ILE A 130 1.48 -7.69 5.04
C ILE A 130 2.24 -6.42 4.66
N LEU A 131 3.15 -6.55 3.70
CA LEU A 131 3.93 -5.43 3.17
C LEU A 131 3.52 -5.14 1.72
N GLN A 132 3.13 -3.89 1.46
CA GLN A 132 2.73 -3.43 0.14
C GLN A 132 3.67 -2.32 -0.35
N PRO A 133 4.45 -2.55 -1.42
CA PRO A 133 5.33 -1.51 -1.96
C PRO A 133 4.56 -0.34 -2.56
N ALA A 134 5.18 0.84 -2.52
CA ALA A 134 4.79 2.04 -3.23
C ALA A 134 5.82 2.32 -4.36
N PRO A 135 5.70 1.70 -5.55
CA PRO A 135 6.75 1.66 -6.59
C PRO A 135 7.36 3.00 -6.98
N PHE A 136 6.55 4.06 -7.03
CA PHE A 136 7.00 5.38 -7.47
C PHE A 136 7.69 6.18 -6.36
N ARG A 137 7.73 5.65 -5.14
CA ARG A 137 8.32 6.31 -3.97
C ARG A 137 9.26 5.41 -3.17
N ASP A 138 9.12 4.10 -3.21
CA ASP A 138 10.07 3.17 -2.61
C ASP A 138 11.33 3.07 -3.47
N THR A 139 12.44 3.60 -3.00
CA THR A 139 13.69 3.64 -3.76
C THR A 139 14.27 2.25 -4.05
N CYS A 140 13.85 1.23 -3.29
CA CYS A 140 14.29 -0.16 -3.47
C CYS A 140 13.33 -1.00 -4.35
N CYS A 141 12.31 -0.39 -4.96
CA CYS A 141 11.37 -1.04 -5.86
C CYS A 141 11.58 -0.59 -7.30
N ASP A 142 11.21 -1.44 -8.26
CA ASP A 142 11.09 -1.02 -9.65
C ASP A 142 9.89 -0.07 -9.77
N PRO A 143 10.05 1.14 -10.36
CA PRO A 143 8.99 2.17 -10.43
C PRO A 143 7.98 1.87 -11.54
N VAL A 144 7.41 0.67 -11.51
CA VAL A 144 6.47 0.14 -12.50
C VAL A 144 5.21 -0.38 -11.82
N PHE A 145 4.07 -0.20 -12.47
CA PHE A 145 2.79 -0.76 -12.05
C PHE A 145 2.26 -1.75 -13.12
N PRO A 146 1.80 -2.96 -12.74
CA PRO A 146 1.81 -3.53 -11.39
C PRO A 146 3.23 -3.85 -10.89
N THR A 147 3.42 -3.74 -9.57
CA THR A 147 4.74 -3.87 -8.92
C THR A 147 4.92 -5.27 -8.34
N PRO A 148 6.09 -5.91 -8.51
CA PRO A 148 6.39 -7.17 -7.82
C PRO A 148 6.46 -6.98 -6.30
N ALA A 149 6.41 -8.10 -5.56
CA ALA A 149 6.60 -8.08 -4.10
C ALA A 149 7.98 -7.54 -3.70
N LEU A 150 8.06 -6.92 -2.51
CA LEU A 150 9.31 -6.41 -1.95
C LEU A 150 10.36 -7.53 -1.83
N LYS A 151 11.59 -7.23 -2.26
CA LYS A 151 12.74 -8.11 -2.03
C LYS A 151 13.22 -7.89 -0.61
N ILE A 152 13.00 -8.88 0.27
CA ILE A 152 13.36 -8.82 1.68
C ILE A 152 14.51 -9.80 1.94
N CYS A 153 15.46 -9.42 2.80
CA CYS A 153 16.52 -10.31 3.26
C CYS A 153 15.98 -11.65 3.78
N SER A 154 16.65 -12.75 3.43
CA SER A 154 16.19 -14.11 3.74
C SER A 154 16.11 -14.43 5.24
N ASP A 155 16.90 -13.77 6.08
CA ASP A 155 16.85 -13.93 7.53
C ASP A 155 15.59 -13.32 8.16
N VAL A 156 14.99 -12.32 7.52
CA VAL A 156 13.71 -11.73 7.94
C VAL A 156 12.56 -12.66 7.55
N CYS A 157 12.58 -13.21 6.34
CA CYS A 157 11.54 -14.14 5.87
C CYS A 157 11.36 -15.35 6.82
N LYS A 158 12.45 -15.86 7.41
CA LYS A 158 12.40 -16.96 8.39
C LYS A 158 11.70 -16.61 9.70
N ARG A 159 11.71 -15.34 10.10
CA ARG A 159 11.06 -14.85 11.33
C ARG A 159 9.59 -14.51 11.13
N MET A 160 9.16 -14.34 9.88
CA MET A 160 7.83 -13.85 9.52
C MET A 160 6.89 -14.94 9.00
N GLY A 161 7.18 -16.21 9.28
CA GLY A 161 6.24 -17.31 9.07
C GLY A 161 6.02 -17.68 7.61
N ARG A 162 7.07 -18.15 6.92
CA ARG A 162 6.92 -19.12 5.82
C ARG A 162 7.75 -20.36 6.10
#